data_AF-A0A523PTS7-F1
#
_entry.id   AF-A0A523PTS7-F1
#
_cell.length_a   1.000
_cell.length_b   1.000
_cell.length_c   1.000
_cell.angle_alpha   90.00
_cell.angle_beta   90.00
_cell.angle_gamma   90.00
#
_symmetry.space_group_name_H-M   'P 1'
#
loop_
_entity.id
_entity.type
_entity.pdbx_description
1 polymer ?
#
loop_
_entity_poly.entity_id
_entity_poly.type
_entity_poly.pdbx_seq_one_letter_code
_entity_poly.pdbx_strand_id
1 'polypeptide(L)'
;MNTDVIVDGRRQDMTSNGGTIWRYDHAASCKSSVYLFYDVSYYWLVLFLPISGHERFPSSDTIRADIVGQPSLLELSGSDVAVGDTVQFSATVKDTAGCDLDSANAGWSSDDPNIASVDASGVVRGESLGSTTIHASAASINASAPVIVYAQGNDQIALQNNISNDNAVVLLDGKQPSGCVNDGVYRGSTGVDVDNVLPSNSCSSEVVVMSNDNALEIVSPVSVWTEAAGDQLTVDLKDPLSLPLRIWSVHGDHQLVQQKAGADLVWANVAFGDSHAGIIFPAEFTDKTGDADPTKSYAYCNLHMDIIQDIGYEPGKLNVYYVDRVLQTSANAVGAWCGTFGMGGIILIENTAPISTLAHEVGHASSLQHVDAVDLDADGNPDFERWTNVMSTGSDPAITPTFTEGQAFRVNVNEISFLNAIGVRNGITRNCAVGEHNRTCPAVTLDLSND
;
A
#
# COMPACT_ATOMS: atom_id res chain seq x y z
N MET A 1 2.77 66.07 26.68
CA MET A 1 3.38 65.81 25.37
C MET A 1 2.67 64.59 24.81
N ASN A 2 1.97 64.73 23.68
CA ASN A 2 1.37 63.58 23.00
C ASN A 2 2.49 62.80 22.33
N THR A 3 2.78 61.61 22.81
CA THR A 3 3.52 60.60 22.05
C THR A 3 2.48 59.78 21.29
N ASP A 4 2.25 60.14 20.03
CA ASP A 4 1.50 59.31 19.11
C ASP A 4 2.40 58.13 18.68
N VAL A 5 2.01 56.93 19.08
CA VAL A 5 2.59 55.67 18.57
C VAL A 5 1.65 55.18 17.47
N ILE A 6 2.01 55.40 16.21
CA ILE A 6 1.25 54.91 15.06
C ILE A 6 1.63 53.45 14.82
N VAL A 7 0.72 52.52 15.09
CA VAL A 7 0.85 51.11 14.71
C VAL A 7 -0.50 50.58 14.24
N ASP A 8 -0.47 49.86 13.11
CA ASP A 8 -1.62 49.40 12.34
C ASP A 8 -2.28 48.17 13.01
N GLY A 9 -3.32 48.38 13.81
CA GLY A 9 -4.07 47.31 14.49
C GLY A 9 -5.09 47.82 15.51
N ARG A 10 -6.15 47.04 15.78
CA ARG A 10 -7.27 47.46 16.66
C ARG A 10 -6.86 47.51 18.14
N ARG A 11 -7.06 48.68 18.74
CA ARG A 11 -6.90 49.01 20.17
C ARG A 11 -7.95 48.29 21.05
N GLN A 12 -7.53 47.65 22.14
CA GLN A 12 -8.41 47.32 23.28
C GLN A 12 -7.86 47.94 24.57
N ASP A 13 -8.67 48.76 25.21
CA ASP A 13 -8.35 49.40 26.49
C ASP A 13 -8.78 48.48 27.65
N MET A 14 -7.84 48.02 28.47
CA MET A 14 -8.16 47.40 29.76
C MET A 14 -7.78 48.35 30.89
N THR A 15 -8.76 48.97 31.52
CA THR A 15 -8.57 49.80 32.72
C THR A 15 -8.64 48.93 33.98
N SER A 16 -7.55 48.89 34.75
CA SER A 16 -7.60 48.60 36.18
C SER A 16 -6.89 49.71 36.95
N ASN A 17 -7.35 49.97 38.18
CA ASN A 17 -7.04 51.15 38.98
C ASN A 17 -5.52 51.46 39.05
N GLY A 18 -5.11 52.54 38.38
CA GLY A 18 -3.82 53.21 38.60
C GLY A 18 -2.78 53.11 37.47
N GLY A 19 -2.99 52.27 36.46
CA GLY A 19 -2.09 52.18 35.30
C GLY A 19 -2.85 51.78 34.04
N THR A 20 -2.47 52.34 32.88
CA THR A 20 -3.04 51.92 31.60
C THR A 20 -2.26 50.73 31.08
N ILE A 21 -2.89 49.56 31.01
CA ILE A 21 -2.30 48.36 30.41
C ILE A 21 -2.75 48.30 28.96
N TRP A 22 -1.80 48.39 28.04
CA TRP A 22 -2.04 48.17 26.61
C TRP A 22 -1.78 46.69 26.31
N ARG A 23 -2.84 45.93 26.06
CA ARG A 23 -2.73 44.58 25.50
C ARG A 23 -2.91 44.69 23.99
N TYR A 24 -1.84 44.43 23.25
CA TYR A 24 -1.92 44.26 21.82
C TYR A 24 -2.00 42.76 21.50
N ASP A 25 -3.17 42.30 21.10
CA ASP A 25 -3.34 41.00 20.47
C ASP A 25 -3.36 41.24 18.96
N HIS A 26 -2.23 40.97 18.29
CA HIS A 26 -2.25 40.78 16.83
C HIS A 26 -2.61 39.30 16.58
N ALA A 27 -3.44 39.06 15.57
CA ALA A 27 -4.18 37.82 15.34
C ALA A 27 -3.42 36.50 15.57
N ALA A 28 -4.17 35.52 16.07
CA ALA A 28 -3.76 34.15 16.36
C ALA A 28 -2.84 33.54 15.30
N SER A 29 -1.56 33.36 15.66
CA SER A 29 -0.81 32.09 15.56
C SER A 29 0.69 32.32 15.63
N CYS A 30 1.25 33.41 15.08
CA CYS A 30 2.71 33.62 15.08
C CYS A 30 3.19 35.09 15.07
N LYS A 31 2.90 35.86 16.13
CA LYS A 31 3.54 37.18 16.36
C LYS A 31 3.73 37.47 17.85
N SER A 32 4.89 38.01 18.19
CA SER A 32 5.31 38.35 19.56
C SER A 32 4.50 39.49 20.18
N SER A 33 4.11 39.38 21.45
CA SER A 33 3.36 40.41 22.18
C SER A 33 4.26 41.25 23.10
N VAL A 34 4.40 42.55 22.82
CA VAL A 34 5.13 43.49 23.68
C VAL A 34 4.19 44.05 24.76
N TYR A 35 4.57 43.89 26.03
CA TYR A 35 3.90 44.53 27.16
C TYR A 35 4.68 45.77 27.60
N LEU A 36 4.10 46.96 27.43
CA LEU A 36 4.65 48.21 27.95
C LEU A 36 3.87 48.63 29.20
N PHE A 37 4.56 48.77 30.33
CA PHE A 37 3.99 49.29 31.58
C PHE A 37 4.36 50.75 31.75
N TYR A 38 3.38 51.61 31.96
CA TYR A 38 3.56 53.00 32.36
C TYR A 38 2.81 53.25 33.67
N ASP A 39 3.55 53.51 34.75
CA ASP A 39 3.00 53.99 36.02
C ASP A 39 3.39 55.47 36.18
N VAL A 40 2.39 56.32 36.41
CA VAL A 40 2.55 57.77 36.62
C VAL A 40 3.08 58.13 38.00
N SER A 41 3.38 57.17 38.87
CA SER A 41 3.67 57.47 40.28
C SER A 41 5.14 57.44 40.68
N TYR A 42 6.02 56.65 40.06
CA TYR A 42 7.47 56.66 40.36
C TYR A 42 8.32 56.18 39.17
N TYR A 43 9.46 56.86 38.92
CA TYR A 43 10.40 56.63 37.80
C TYR A 43 11.10 55.26 37.81
N TRP A 44 10.38 54.16 37.57
CA TRP A 44 11.01 52.85 37.32
C TRP A 44 10.32 52.14 36.15
N LEU A 45 11.07 51.95 35.07
CA LEU A 45 10.71 51.04 33.98
C LEU A 45 11.17 49.63 34.39
N VAL A 46 10.24 48.70 34.61
CA VAL A 46 10.57 47.28 34.81
C VAL A 46 10.40 46.56 33.48
N LEU A 47 11.51 46.27 32.82
CA LEU A 47 11.61 45.43 31.63
C LEU A 47 11.94 44.01 32.09
N PHE A 48 11.01 43.07 32.00
CA PHE A 48 11.35 41.64 32.07
C PHE A 48 11.74 41.16 30.68
N LEU A 49 13.00 41.41 30.31
CA LEU A 49 13.73 40.66 29.28
C LEU A 49 14.92 39.98 29.98
N PRO A 50 15.49 38.88 29.46
CA PRO A 50 16.71 38.29 30.01
C PRO A 50 17.94 39.12 29.60
N ILE A 51 17.94 40.42 29.88
CA ILE A 51 19.03 41.33 29.55
C ILE A 51 19.47 42.01 30.85
N SER A 52 20.70 41.71 31.27
CA SER A 52 21.37 42.36 32.38
C SER A 52 21.71 43.82 32.02
N GLY A 53 20.94 44.79 32.53
CA GLY A 53 21.34 46.20 32.56
C GLY A 53 20.19 47.19 32.78
N HIS A 54 20.38 48.16 33.69
CA HIS A 54 19.48 49.29 33.92
C HIS A 54 20.05 50.55 33.24
N GLU A 55 19.40 51.07 32.20
CA GLU A 55 19.71 52.38 31.61
C GLU A 55 18.48 53.29 31.57
N ARG A 56 18.69 54.61 31.73
CA ARG A 56 17.66 55.66 31.65
C ARG A 56 17.53 56.15 30.21
N PHE A 57 16.32 56.20 29.67
CA PHE A 57 16.03 56.76 28.33
C PHE A 57 15.34 58.13 28.43
N PRO A 58 15.75 59.14 27.64
CA PRO A 58 15.08 60.44 27.58
C PRO A 58 13.77 60.39 26.77
N SER A 59 12.87 61.34 27.05
CA SER A 59 11.43 61.30 26.76
C SER A 59 11.00 61.54 25.31
N SER A 60 11.78 61.13 24.31
CA SER A 60 11.40 61.24 22.89
C SER A 60 11.87 60.07 22.01
N ASP A 61 12.47 59.02 22.59
CA ASP A 61 12.94 57.89 21.80
C ASP A 61 11.84 56.84 21.60
N THR A 62 11.72 56.36 20.36
CA THR A 62 10.89 55.21 20.04
C THR A 62 11.62 53.96 20.54
N ILE A 63 11.08 53.28 21.56
CA ILE A 63 11.63 52.00 22.02
C ILE A 63 11.15 50.92 21.05
N ARG A 64 12.05 50.40 20.22
CA ARG A 64 11.84 49.11 19.55
C ARG A 64 12.28 48.01 20.51
N ALA A 65 11.31 47.25 21.02
CA ALA A 65 11.57 46.01 21.73
C ALA A 65 11.24 44.86 20.78
N ASP A 66 12.26 44.28 20.15
CA ASP A 66 12.11 43.06 19.36
C ASP A 66 12.05 41.89 20.35
N ILE A 67 10.87 41.30 20.54
CA ILE A 67 10.77 40.02 21.24
C ILE A 67 11.24 38.96 20.25
N VAL A 68 12.52 38.62 20.38
CA VAL A 68 13.11 37.49 19.70
C VAL A 68 12.60 36.22 20.40
N GLY A 69 11.74 35.46 19.71
CA GLY A 69 11.33 34.14 20.18
C GLY A 69 12.57 33.29 20.45
N GLN A 70 12.58 32.56 21.56
CA GLN A 70 13.69 31.67 21.89
C GLN A 70 13.55 30.40 21.03
N PRO A 71 14.60 29.97 20.30
CA PRO A 71 14.59 28.72 19.57
C PRO A 71 14.27 27.54 20.48
N SER A 72 13.29 26.72 20.11
CA SER A 72 12.92 25.51 20.87
C SER A 72 12.88 24.24 20.05
N LEU A 73 12.68 24.34 18.73
CA LEU A 73 12.64 23.20 17.82
C LEU A 73 13.41 23.53 16.54
N LEU A 74 14.16 22.56 16.03
CA LEU A 74 14.82 22.63 14.74
C LEU A 74 14.31 21.48 13.90
N GLU A 75 13.61 21.80 12.82
CA GLU A 75 13.15 20.84 11.83
C GLU A 75 14.17 20.77 10.71
N LEU A 76 14.62 19.57 10.37
CA LEU A 76 15.58 19.33 9.31
C LEU A 76 14.93 18.43 8.26
N SER A 77 15.02 18.83 6.99
CA SER A 77 14.56 18.02 5.86
C SER A 77 15.60 18.00 4.74
N GLY A 78 15.68 16.87 4.05
CA GLY A 78 16.66 16.61 3.01
C GLY A 78 16.33 15.31 2.29
N SER A 79 17.18 14.92 1.35
CA SER A 79 17.00 13.75 0.51
C SER A 79 18.33 13.03 0.30
N ASP A 80 18.25 11.77 -0.11
CA ASP A 80 19.40 11.01 -0.58
C ASP A 80 19.98 11.64 -1.86
N VAL A 81 21.26 11.42 -2.14
CA VAL A 81 21.96 12.09 -3.25
C VAL A 81 22.81 11.11 -4.06
N ALA A 82 22.82 11.26 -5.37
CA ALA A 82 23.71 10.46 -6.21
C ALA A 82 25.16 10.92 -6.07
N VAL A 83 26.13 10.01 -6.26
CA VAL A 83 27.56 10.35 -6.28
C VAL A 83 27.83 11.43 -7.33
N GLY A 84 28.50 12.52 -6.91
CA GLY A 84 28.86 13.66 -7.75
C GLY A 84 27.80 14.76 -7.81
N ASP A 85 26.55 14.45 -7.46
CA ASP A 85 25.43 15.38 -7.47
C ASP A 85 25.29 16.14 -6.13
N THR A 86 24.40 17.14 -6.13
CA THR A 86 24.11 17.97 -4.97
C THR A 86 22.61 18.08 -4.70
N VAL A 87 22.23 18.14 -3.43
CA VAL A 87 20.86 18.38 -2.97
C VAL A 87 20.84 19.47 -1.90
N GLN A 88 19.76 20.25 -1.83
CA GLN A 88 19.60 21.28 -0.80
C GLN A 88 18.89 20.68 0.42
N PHE A 89 19.55 20.74 1.58
CA PHE A 89 18.89 20.48 2.86
C PHE A 89 18.31 21.78 3.41
N SER A 90 17.18 21.71 4.11
CA SER A 90 16.54 22.88 4.73
C SER A 90 16.40 22.67 6.23
N ALA A 91 16.67 23.73 6.98
CA ALA A 91 16.57 23.75 8.43
C ALA A 91 15.66 24.91 8.86
N THR A 92 14.55 24.59 9.50
CA THR A 92 13.57 25.58 9.99
C THR A 92 13.61 25.62 11.51
N VAL A 93 13.97 26.78 12.05
CA VAL A 93 14.02 27.01 13.50
C VAL A 93 12.67 27.52 13.96
N LYS A 94 12.07 26.89 14.96
CA LYS A 94 10.79 27.29 15.56
C LYS A 94 10.95 27.70 17.02
N ASP A 95 10.15 28.68 17.43
CA ASP A 95 10.03 29.09 18.83
C ASP A 95 9.08 28.20 19.63
N THR A 96 8.93 28.48 20.92
CA THR A 96 8.08 27.72 21.84
C THR A 96 6.58 27.76 21.50
N ALA A 97 6.16 28.69 20.66
CA ALA A 97 4.79 28.79 20.16
C ALA A 97 4.60 28.05 18.82
N GLY A 98 5.66 27.44 18.28
CA GLY A 98 5.66 26.71 17.00
C GLY A 98 5.90 27.61 15.79
N CYS A 99 6.40 28.83 15.99
CA CYS A 99 6.55 29.83 14.94
C CYS A 99 7.95 29.89 14.39
N ASP A 100 8.06 29.99 13.06
CA ASP A 100 9.34 30.06 12.36
C ASP A 100 10.12 31.33 12.76
N LEU A 101 11.42 31.15 13.00
CA LEU A 101 12.36 32.19 13.36
C LEU A 101 13.30 32.47 12.18
N ASP A 102 12.85 33.29 11.23
CA ASP A 102 13.59 33.63 10.00
C ASP A 102 14.98 34.25 10.25
N SER A 103 15.22 34.79 11.45
CA SER A 103 16.50 35.40 11.84
C SER A 103 17.54 34.40 12.36
N ALA A 104 17.19 33.13 12.52
CA ALA A 104 18.09 32.11 13.04
C ALA A 104 18.78 31.34 11.89
N ASN A 105 20.08 31.57 11.72
CA ASN A 105 20.88 30.80 10.78
C ASN A 105 21.28 29.45 11.37
N ALA A 106 21.13 28.37 10.59
CA ALA A 106 21.62 27.05 10.95
C ALA A 106 23.11 26.89 10.60
N GLY A 107 23.89 26.32 11.52
CA GLY A 107 25.21 25.77 11.26
C GLY A 107 25.10 24.31 10.81
N TRP A 108 25.91 23.92 9.83
CA TRP A 108 25.85 22.62 9.17
C TRP A 108 27.13 21.80 9.39
N SER A 109 26.98 20.49 9.55
CA SER A 109 28.11 19.55 9.58
C SER A 109 27.69 18.16 9.10
N SER A 110 28.65 17.39 8.61
CA SER A 110 28.47 15.97 8.27
C SER A 110 29.33 15.11 9.19
N ASP A 111 28.81 13.95 9.61
CA ASP A 111 29.58 12.97 10.39
C ASP A 111 30.74 12.39 9.57
N ASP A 112 30.58 12.26 8.25
CA ASP A 112 31.64 11.84 7.33
C ASP A 112 31.59 12.63 6.01
N PRO A 113 32.37 13.72 5.91
CA PRO A 113 32.47 14.53 4.69
C PRO A 113 33.06 13.80 3.49
N ASN A 114 33.68 12.63 3.66
CA ASN A 114 34.18 11.84 2.52
C ASN A 114 33.06 11.05 1.83
N ILE A 115 31.95 10.78 2.53
CA ILE A 115 30.75 10.17 1.97
C ILE A 115 29.83 11.27 1.43
N ALA A 116 29.45 12.23 2.27
CA ALA A 116 28.66 13.39 1.87
C ALA A 116 29.17 14.65 2.56
N SER A 117 29.57 15.65 1.77
CA SER A 117 29.98 16.96 2.27
C SER A 117 28.78 17.91 2.32
N VAL A 118 28.76 18.87 3.26
CA VAL A 118 27.72 19.90 3.36
C VAL A 118 28.35 21.27 3.51
N ASP A 119 27.88 22.25 2.76
CA ASP A 119 28.37 23.62 2.83
C ASP A 119 27.61 24.48 3.86
N ALA A 120 28.06 25.73 4.04
CA ALA A 120 27.46 26.66 5.01
C ALA A 120 26.02 27.08 4.68
N SER A 121 25.56 26.84 3.44
CA SER A 121 24.18 27.08 3.01
C SER A 121 23.30 25.84 3.07
N GLY A 122 23.82 24.70 3.53
CA GLY A 122 23.09 23.44 3.61
C GLY A 122 23.01 22.68 2.28
N VAL A 123 23.86 23.01 1.30
CA VAL A 123 23.97 22.21 0.07
C VAL A 123 24.83 21.00 0.38
N VAL A 124 24.25 19.82 0.26
CA VAL A 124 24.90 18.53 0.45
C VAL A 124 25.38 18.01 -0.90
N ARG A 125 26.62 17.53 -0.98
CA ARG A 125 27.22 16.90 -2.16
C ARG A 125 27.57 15.45 -1.86
N GLY A 126 27.14 14.54 -2.75
CA GLY A 126 27.56 13.14 -2.69
C GLY A 126 29.00 12.98 -3.16
N GLU A 127 29.89 12.50 -2.29
CA GLU A 127 31.32 12.35 -2.59
C GLU A 127 31.68 10.89 -2.89
N SER A 128 31.19 9.94 -2.10
CA SER A 128 31.38 8.50 -2.32
C SER A 128 30.18 7.70 -1.81
N LEU A 129 29.98 6.49 -2.36
CA LEU A 129 28.91 5.59 -1.91
C LEU A 129 28.96 5.32 -0.40
N GLY A 130 27.78 5.21 0.20
CA GLY A 130 27.62 4.87 1.61
C GLY A 130 26.57 5.74 2.29
N SER A 131 26.49 5.65 3.62
CA SER A 131 25.56 6.46 4.42
C SER A 131 26.31 7.29 5.45
N THR A 132 25.82 8.51 5.69
CA THR A 132 26.30 9.39 6.75
C THR A 132 25.14 10.21 7.32
N THR A 133 25.38 11.03 8.34
CA THR A 133 24.36 11.89 8.94
C THR A 133 24.74 13.35 8.79
N ILE A 134 23.80 14.15 8.30
CA ILE A 134 23.91 15.61 8.24
C ILE A 134 23.26 16.21 9.48
N HIS A 135 23.97 17.12 10.13
CA HIS A 135 23.52 17.84 11.31
C HIS A 135 23.29 19.31 10.99
N ALA A 136 22.21 19.85 11.53
CA ALA A 136 21.92 21.27 11.58
C ALA A 136 21.88 21.72 13.05
N SER A 137 22.41 22.89 13.35
CA SER A 137 22.43 23.47 14.69
C SER A 137 22.03 24.94 14.66
N ALA A 138 21.21 25.39 15.60
CA ALA A 138 20.85 26.80 15.74
C ALA A 138 20.77 27.14 17.24
N ALA A 139 21.51 28.16 17.68
CA ALA A 139 21.67 28.47 19.10
C ALA A 139 22.09 27.23 19.93
N SER A 140 21.20 26.69 20.79
CA SER A 140 21.46 25.51 21.62
C SER A 140 20.67 24.26 21.20
N ILE A 141 19.99 24.29 20.06
CA ILE A 141 19.18 23.18 19.54
C ILE A 141 19.83 22.58 18.29
N ASN A 142 19.69 21.26 18.12
CA ASN A 142 20.27 20.50 17.03
C ASN A 142 19.22 19.59 16.41
N ALA A 143 19.38 19.29 15.12
CA ALA A 143 18.63 18.29 14.38
C ALA A 143 19.59 17.55 13.46
N SER A 144 19.22 16.32 13.10
CA SER A 144 20.05 15.45 12.28
C SER A 144 19.20 14.64 11.32
N ALA A 145 19.70 14.41 10.10
CA ALA A 145 19.03 13.62 9.08
C ALA A 145 20.05 12.67 8.41
N PRO A 146 19.74 11.36 8.31
CA PRO A 146 20.58 10.45 7.55
C PRO A 146 20.55 10.80 6.06
N VAL A 147 21.65 10.57 5.37
CA VAL A 147 21.77 10.69 3.92
C VAL A 147 22.45 9.43 3.38
N ILE A 148 21.84 8.84 2.36
CA ILE A 148 22.46 7.79 1.55
C ILE A 148 23.02 8.43 0.30
N VAL A 149 24.27 8.09 -0.01
CA VAL A 149 24.93 8.43 -1.27
C VAL A 149 24.97 7.19 -2.14
N TYR A 150 24.30 7.27 -3.30
CA TYR A 150 24.05 6.11 -4.16
C TYR A 150 24.59 6.30 -5.58
N ALA A 151 24.72 5.19 -6.31
CA ALA A 151 25.11 5.20 -7.71
C ALA A 151 23.88 5.44 -8.61
N GLN A 152 24.03 6.23 -9.67
CA GLN A 152 23.01 6.31 -10.72
C GLN A 152 23.02 5.01 -11.54
N GLY A 153 21.83 4.47 -11.77
CA GLY A 153 21.64 3.25 -12.54
C GLY A 153 20.43 2.47 -12.06
N ASN A 154 20.26 1.28 -12.63
CA ASN A 154 19.16 0.39 -12.35
C ASN A 154 19.69 -0.90 -11.73
N ASP A 155 18.87 -1.50 -10.89
CA ASP A 155 19.06 -2.87 -10.43
C ASP A 155 18.18 -3.80 -11.25
N GLN A 156 18.38 -5.10 -11.06
CA GLN A 156 17.67 -6.10 -11.83
C GLN A 156 17.09 -7.21 -10.94
N ILE A 157 15.87 -7.61 -11.27
CA ILE A 157 15.25 -8.82 -10.77
C ILE A 157 15.33 -9.86 -11.90
N ALA A 158 16.23 -10.83 -11.74
CA ALA A 158 16.44 -11.90 -12.71
C ALA A 158 15.48 -13.05 -12.44
N LEU A 159 14.67 -13.38 -13.44
CA LEU A 159 13.65 -14.42 -13.37
C LEU A 159 14.24 -15.72 -13.93
N GLN A 160 14.54 -16.67 -13.05
CA GLN A 160 14.98 -17.99 -13.44
C GLN A 160 13.80 -18.94 -13.61
N ASN A 161 13.89 -19.83 -14.60
CA ASN A 161 12.86 -20.82 -14.92
C ASN A 161 11.48 -20.20 -15.26
N ASN A 162 11.48 -19.01 -15.87
CA ASN A 162 10.31 -18.53 -16.60
C ASN A 162 10.16 -19.37 -17.89
N ILE A 163 9.47 -20.51 -17.78
CA ILE A 163 9.46 -21.58 -18.80
C ILE A 163 8.79 -21.11 -20.08
N SER A 164 7.76 -20.26 -19.99
CA SER A 164 7.04 -19.72 -21.15
C SER A 164 7.63 -18.42 -21.68
N ASN A 165 8.66 -17.86 -21.02
CA ASN A 165 9.17 -16.52 -21.27
C ASN A 165 8.01 -15.51 -21.29
N ASP A 166 7.10 -15.65 -20.33
CA ASP A 166 5.96 -14.77 -20.18
C ASP A 166 6.40 -13.39 -19.69
N ASN A 167 5.51 -12.41 -19.85
CA ASN A 167 5.75 -11.05 -19.37
C ASN A 167 5.36 -10.97 -17.89
N ALA A 168 6.10 -11.66 -17.04
CA ALA A 168 5.83 -11.77 -15.61
C ALA A 168 5.69 -10.40 -14.94
N VAL A 169 4.79 -10.34 -13.97
CA VAL A 169 4.52 -9.17 -13.14
C VAL A 169 5.39 -9.22 -11.90
N VAL A 170 6.10 -8.14 -11.63
CA VAL A 170 6.93 -7.98 -10.45
C VAL A 170 6.39 -6.84 -9.61
N LEU A 171 5.99 -7.14 -8.39
CA LEU A 171 5.67 -6.14 -7.38
C LEU A 171 6.88 -5.92 -6.50
N LEU A 172 7.32 -4.67 -6.40
CA LEU A 172 8.44 -4.25 -5.57
C LEU A 172 7.95 -3.35 -4.42
N ASP A 173 8.28 -3.81 -3.23
CA ASP A 173 8.33 -3.00 -2.03
C ASP A 173 9.79 -2.70 -1.72
N GLY A 174 10.16 -1.42 -1.64
CA GLY A 174 11.57 -1.05 -1.54
C GLY A 174 11.79 0.42 -1.23
N LYS A 175 13.04 0.77 -0.92
CA LYS A 175 13.49 2.17 -0.92
C LYS A 175 14.15 2.45 -2.26
N GLN A 176 13.62 3.40 -3.01
CA GLN A 176 14.28 3.96 -4.20
C GLN A 176 14.72 5.40 -3.92
N PRO A 177 15.53 6.02 -4.80
CA PRO A 177 15.88 7.43 -4.72
C PRO A 177 14.67 8.35 -4.56
N SER A 178 13.54 8.01 -5.18
CA SER A 178 12.28 8.75 -5.12
C SER A 178 11.55 8.62 -3.78
N GLY A 179 11.87 7.63 -2.94
CA GLY A 179 11.20 7.36 -1.68
C GLY A 179 10.93 5.87 -1.44
N CYS A 180 10.07 5.56 -0.45
CA CYS A 180 9.57 4.19 -0.33
C CYS A 180 8.58 3.93 -1.46
N VAL A 181 8.79 2.85 -2.18
CA VAL A 181 7.84 2.27 -3.13
C VAL A 181 7.07 1.17 -2.43
N ASN A 182 5.77 1.13 -2.70
CA ASN A 182 4.81 0.18 -2.16
C ASN A 182 4.00 -0.35 -3.34
N ASP A 183 4.04 -1.66 -3.57
CA ASP A 183 3.40 -2.32 -4.72
C ASP A 183 3.85 -1.73 -6.08
N GLY A 184 5.13 -1.38 -6.22
CA GLY A 184 5.69 -0.88 -7.48
C GLY A 184 5.59 -1.96 -8.56
N VAL A 185 4.85 -1.70 -9.63
CA VAL A 185 4.58 -2.69 -10.69
C VAL A 185 5.61 -2.58 -11.80
N TYR A 186 6.29 -3.69 -12.06
CA TYR A 186 7.25 -3.86 -13.15
C TYR A 186 6.90 -5.12 -13.95
N ARG A 187 7.45 -5.24 -15.17
CA ARG A 187 7.23 -6.41 -16.02
C ARG A 187 8.47 -6.81 -16.80
N GLY A 188 8.58 -8.10 -17.08
CA GLY A 188 9.57 -8.64 -18.01
C GLY A 188 9.69 -10.16 -17.91
N SER A 189 10.52 -10.76 -18.76
CA SER A 189 10.56 -12.22 -18.90
C SER A 189 11.79 -12.90 -18.28
N THR A 190 12.99 -12.39 -18.55
CA THR A 190 14.25 -12.96 -18.00
C THR A 190 14.94 -12.05 -16.99
N GLY A 191 14.78 -10.75 -17.16
CA GLY A 191 15.33 -9.71 -16.30
C GLY A 191 14.40 -8.52 -16.30
N VAL A 192 14.07 -8.04 -15.12
CA VAL A 192 13.18 -6.91 -14.90
C VAL A 192 14.02 -5.81 -14.28
N ASP A 193 14.25 -4.74 -15.04
CA ASP A 193 14.99 -3.59 -14.55
C ASP A 193 14.10 -2.76 -13.61
N VAL A 194 14.64 -2.44 -12.45
CA VAL A 194 14.05 -1.55 -11.45
C VAL A 194 15.02 -0.40 -11.19
N ASP A 195 14.54 0.76 -10.74
CA ASP A 195 15.45 1.82 -10.27
C ASP A 195 16.33 1.26 -9.14
N ASN A 196 17.51 1.86 -8.93
CA ASN A 196 18.42 1.48 -7.84
C ASN A 196 17.64 1.36 -6.51
N VAL A 197 17.58 0.15 -5.97
CA VAL A 197 16.89 -0.16 -4.73
C VAL A 197 17.93 -0.08 -3.62
N LEU A 198 17.72 0.85 -2.69
CA LEU A 198 18.68 1.16 -1.63
C LEU A 198 18.38 0.35 -0.36
N PRO A 199 19.40 0.09 0.48
CA PRO A 199 19.21 -0.42 1.83
C PRO A 199 18.32 0.52 2.64
N SER A 200 17.34 -0.04 3.37
CA SER A 200 16.46 0.75 4.21
C SER A 200 15.98 0.00 5.44
N ASN A 201 15.91 0.73 6.55
CA ASN A 201 15.29 0.28 7.80
C ASN A 201 13.88 0.85 7.99
N SER A 202 13.39 1.69 7.07
CA SER A 202 12.10 2.40 7.17
C SER A 202 11.10 2.03 6.08
N CYS A 203 11.58 1.53 4.94
CA CYS A 203 10.75 0.97 3.88
C CYS A 203 10.73 -0.57 4.00
N SER A 204 9.66 -1.19 3.51
CA SER A 204 9.64 -2.64 3.27
C SER A 204 10.69 -3.00 2.20
N SER A 205 11.14 -4.25 2.19
CA SER A 205 12.00 -4.79 1.14
C SER A 205 11.49 -6.17 0.77
N GLU A 206 10.67 -6.22 -0.28
CA GLU A 206 9.98 -7.42 -0.71
C GLU A 206 9.80 -7.40 -2.23
N VAL A 207 9.92 -8.57 -2.84
CA VAL A 207 9.61 -8.79 -4.25
C VAL A 207 8.59 -9.92 -4.35
N VAL A 208 7.49 -9.64 -5.04
CA VAL A 208 6.48 -10.64 -5.43
C VAL A 208 6.56 -10.81 -6.94
N VAL A 209 6.63 -12.05 -7.42
CA VAL A 209 6.58 -12.35 -8.85
C VAL A 209 5.36 -13.19 -9.15
N MET A 210 4.55 -12.71 -10.10
CA MET A 210 3.36 -13.36 -10.63
C MET A 210 3.56 -13.59 -12.13
N SER A 211 3.03 -14.68 -12.64
CA SER A 211 3.29 -15.14 -14.01
C SER A 211 2.16 -16.04 -14.48
N ASN A 212 2.01 -16.23 -15.78
CA ASN A 212 0.94 -17.04 -16.35
C ASN A 212 1.15 -18.53 -16.06
N ASP A 213 2.40 -18.97 -16.15
CA ASP A 213 2.75 -20.40 -16.16
C ASP A 213 3.66 -20.83 -15.00
N ASN A 214 3.96 -19.95 -14.05
CA ASN A 214 4.71 -20.28 -12.85
C ASN A 214 3.99 -19.86 -11.56
N ALA A 215 4.22 -20.60 -10.48
CA ALA A 215 3.65 -20.29 -9.17
C ALA A 215 4.10 -18.91 -8.66
N LEU A 216 3.22 -18.22 -7.94
CA LEU A 216 3.55 -16.94 -7.29
C LEU A 216 4.68 -17.12 -6.26
N GLU A 217 5.78 -16.39 -6.46
CA GLU A 217 6.94 -16.36 -5.58
C GLU A 217 7.00 -15.06 -4.77
N ILE A 218 7.34 -15.17 -3.48
CA ILE A 218 7.55 -14.02 -2.59
C ILE A 218 8.92 -14.15 -1.97
N VAL A 219 9.77 -13.14 -2.18
CA VAL A 219 11.07 -13.00 -1.52
C VAL A 219 10.97 -11.85 -0.53
N SER A 220 11.00 -12.19 0.76
CA SER A 220 10.81 -11.22 1.84
C SER A 220 11.49 -11.70 3.14
N PRO A 221 12.36 -10.90 3.78
CA PRO A 221 12.92 -9.64 3.27
C PRO A 221 13.95 -9.88 2.16
N VAL A 222 14.09 -8.92 1.24
CA VAL A 222 15.19 -8.91 0.27
C VAL A 222 16.42 -8.23 0.89
N SER A 223 17.61 -8.82 0.72
CA SER A 223 18.85 -8.36 1.35
C SER A 223 20.01 -8.12 0.38
N VAL A 224 19.77 -8.23 -0.93
CA VAL A 224 20.81 -8.06 -1.96
C VAL A 224 21.09 -6.60 -2.32
N TRP A 225 20.17 -5.71 -1.97
CA TRP A 225 20.19 -4.27 -2.30
C TRP A 225 21.31 -3.53 -1.56
N THR A 226 22.07 -2.71 -2.29
CA THR A 226 23.18 -1.88 -1.81
C THR A 226 23.05 -0.44 -2.32
N GLU A 227 23.97 0.45 -1.95
CA GLU A 227 24.01 1.81 -2.50
C GLU A 227 24.57 1.85 -3.93
N ALA A 228 25.19 0.76 -4.39
CA ALA A 228 25.62 0.62 -5.78
C ALA A 228 24.39 0.45 -6.70
N ALA A 229 24.62 0.50 -8.01
CA ALA A 229 23.61 0.11 -9.00
C ALA A 229 24.08 -1.18 -9.68
N GLY A 230 23.13 -1.90 -10.28
CA GLY A 230 23.39 -3.18 -10.92
C GLY A 230 23.38 -4.34 -9.92
N ASP A 231 22.78 -4.15 -8.74
CA ASP A 231 22.47 -5.26 -7.86
C ASP A 231 21.47 -6.18 -8.56
N GLN A 232 21.61 -7.48 -8.31
CA GLN A 232 20.76 -8.49 -8.95
C GLN A 232 20.11 -9.39 -7.91
N LEU A 233 18.78 -9.31 -7.80
CA LEU A 233 17.99 -10.33 -7.11
C LEU A 233 17.65 -11.44 -8.09
N THR A 234 17.95 -12.69 -7.74
CA THR A 234 17.48 -13.85 -8.50
C THR A 234 16.22 -14.41 -7.85
N VAL A 235 15.17 -14.60 -8.65
CA VAL A 235 13.93 -15.28 -8.24
C VAL A 235 13.77 -16.55 -9.06
N ASP A 236 13.79 -17.70 -8.39
CA ASP A 236 13.58 -19.01 -9.01
C ASP A 236 12.09 -19.31 -9.11
N LEU A 237 11.52 -19.15 -10.30
CA LEU A 237 10.12 -19.46 -10.56
C LEU A 237 9.90 -20.98 -10.56
N LYS A 238 8.80 -21.42 -9.93
CA LYS A 238 8.43 -22.83 -9.81
C LYS A 238 7.31 -23.20 -10.77
N ASP A 239 7.15 -24.49 -11.03
CA ASP A 239 6.00 -25.02 -11.78
C ASP A 239 4.68 -24.50 -11.19
N PRO A 240 3.63 -24.31 -12.00
CA PRO A 240 2.38 -23.74 -11.55
C PRO A 240 1.71 -24.63 -10.50
N LEU A 241 0.98 -24.00 -9.58
CA LEU A 241 0.34 -24.68 -8.47
C LEU A 241 -0.82 -25.52 -8.96
N SER A 242 -0.80 -26.81 -8.63
CA SER A 242 -1.84 -27.74 -9.02
C SER A 242 -2.95 -27.78 -7.97
N LEU A 243 -4.11 -27.20 -8.30
CA LEU A 243 -5.31 -27.27 -7.47
C LEU A 243 -6.26 -28.35 -8.01
N PRO A 244 -6.26 -29.57 -7.46
CA PRO A 244 -7.03 -30.67 -8.02
C PRO A 244 -8.54 -30.50 -7.80
N LEU A 245 -9.31 -30.73 -8.86
CA LEU A 245 -10.77 -30.70 -8.85
C LEU A 245 -11.34 -32.13 -8.93
N ARG A 246 -12.43 -32.35 -8.21
CA ARG A 246 -13.32 -33.51 -8.38
C ARG A 246 -14.65 -33.02 -8.91
N ILE A 247 -15.00 -33.45 -10.12
CA ILE A 247 -16.25 -33.07 -10.79
C ILE A 247 -17.28 -34.20 -10.61
N TRP A 248 -18.43 -33.88 -10.03
CA TRP A 248 -19.54 -34.80 -9.79
C TRP A 248 -20.72 -34.45 -10.72
N SER A 249 -21.10 -35.38 -11.59
CA SER A 249 -22.34 -35.26 -12.37
C SER A 249 -23.50 -35.76 -11.54
N VAL A 250 -24.32 -34.86 -10.99
CA VAL A 250 -25.42 -35.24 -10.07
C VAL A 250 -26.75 -35.38 -10.80
N HIS A 251 -27.01 -34.52 -11.77
CA HIS A 251 -28.22 -34.56 -12.60
C HIS A 251 -27.88 -34.35 -14.08
N GLY A 252 -28.74 -34.86 -14.97
CA GLY A 252 -28.57 -34.78 -16.42
C GLY A 252 -27.84 -35.99 -17.02
N ASP A 253 -27.48 -35.88 -18.30
CA ASP A 253 -26.68 -36.90 -18.99
C ASP A 253 -25.20 -36.71 -18.66
N HIS A 254 -24.54 -37.74 -18.10
CA HIS A 254 -23.15 -37.66 -17.67
C HIS A 254 -22.19 -37.23 -18.78
N GLN A 255 -22.39 -37.66 -20.04
CA GLN A 255 -21.51 -37.29 -21.14
C GLN A 255 -21.65 -35.81 -21.49
N LEU A 256 -22.88 -35.27 -21.47
CA LEU A 256 -23.12 -33.85 -21.70
C LEU A 256 -22.57 -33.00 -20.55
N VAL A 257 -22.74 -33.44 -19.30
CA VAL A 257 -22.18 -32.76 -18.12
C VAL A 257 -20.65 -32.77 -18.18
N GLN A 258 -20.04 -33.90 -18.55
CA GLN A 258 -18.59 -34.00 -18.70
C GLN A 258 -18.06 -33.06 -19.81
N GLN A 259 -18.76 -32.95 -20.94
CA GLN A 259 -18.39 -32.01 -22.00
C GLN A 259 -18.47 -30.56 -21.54
N LYS A 260 -19.56 -30.18 -20.86
CA LYS A 260 -19.70 -28.85 -20.28
C LYS A 260 -18.60 -28.55 -19.27
N ALA A 261 -18.41 -29.44 -18.30
CA ALA A 261 -17.41 -29.27 -17.26
C ALA A 261 -15.99 -29.20 -17.82
N GLY A 262 -15.70 -29.96 -18.89
CA GLY A 262 -14.44 -29.83 -19.63
C GLY A 262 -14.26 -28.45 -20.26
N ALA A 263 -15.30 -27.87 -20.85
CA ALA A 263 -15.25 -26.52 -21.42
C ALA A 263 -15.07 -25.44 -20.33
N ASP A 264 -15.81 -25.55 -19.23
CA ASP A 264 -15.69 -24.66 -18.07
C ASP A 264 -14.27 -24.72 -17.48
N LEU A 265 -13.66 -25.91 -17.41
CA LEU A 265 -12.28 -26.10 -16.92
C LEU A 265 -11.23 -25.45 -17.83
N VAL A 266 -11.38 -25.58 -19.15
CA VAL A 266 -10.46 -24.91 -20.09
C VAL A 266 -10.52 -23.40 -19.86
N TRP A 267 -11.72 -22.86 -19.75
CA TRP A 267 -11.91 -21.43 -19.52
C TRP A 267 -11.37 -20.99 -18.15
N ALA A 268 -11.55 -21.80 -17.09
CA ALA A 268 -10.99 -21.49 -15.78
C ALA A 268 -9.46 -21.46 -15.79
N ASN A 269 -8.79 -22.39 -16.49
CA ASN A 269 -7.34 -22.35 -16.63
C ASN A 269 -6.88 -21.11 -17.42
N VAL A 270 -7.61 -20.69 -18.45
CA VAL A 270 -7.32 -19.44 -19.19
C VAL A 270 -7.46 -18.23 -18.29
N ALA A 271 -8.59 -18.10 -17.58
CA ALA A 271 -8.85 -16.95 -16.71
C ALA A 271 -7.79 -16.80 -15.59
N PHE A 272 -7.41 -17.89 -14.92
CA PHE A 272 -6.37 -17.84 -13.89
C PHE A 272 -4.95 -17.69 -14.48
N GLY A 273 -4.70 -18.30 -15.65
CA GLY A 273 -3.43 -18.18 -16.36
C GLY A 273 -3.18 -16.76 -16.84
N ASP A 274 -4.07 -16.19 -17.64
CA ASP A 274 -3.97 -14.83 -18.20
C ASP A 274 -3.98 -13.73 -17.13
N SER A 275 -4.38 -14.07 -15.89
CA SER A 275 -4.32 -13.15 -14.73
C SER A 275 -3.09 -13.38 -13.86
N HIS A 276 -2.05 -14.03 -14.38
CA HIS A 276 -0.79 -14.29 -13.69
C HIS A 276 -0.92 -15.02 -12.33
N ALA A 277 -2.01 -15.78 -12.13
CA ALA A 277 -2.25 -16.43 -10.84
C ALA A 277 -1.37 -17.66 -10.62
N GLY A 278 -0.79 -18.25 -11.67
CA GLY A 278 0.13 -19.37 -11.57
C GLY A 278 -0.49 -20.66 -11.02
N ILE A 279 -1.78 -20.90 -11.32
CA ILE A 279 -2.55 -22.04 -10.81
C ILE A 279 -3.19 -22.81 -11.98
N ILE A 280 -3.10 -24.14 -11.93
CA ILE A 280 -3.75 -25.06 -12.87
C ILE A 280 -4.75 -25.96 -12.17
N PHE A 281 -5.79 -26.38 -12.91
CA PHE A 281 -6.92 -27.15 -12.38
C PHE A 281 -7.03 -28.54 -13.02
N PRO A 282 -6.19 -29.52 -12.65
CA PRO A 282 -6.41 -30.90 -13.09
C PRO A 282 -7.70 -31.44 -12.47
N ALA A 283 -8.50 -32.13 -13.28
CA ALA A 283 -9.82 -32.59 -12.87
C ALA A 283 -10.04 -34.07 -13.11
N GLU A 284 -10.76 -34.70 -12.19
CA GLU A 284 -11.30 -36.06 -12.33
C GLU A 284 -12.83 -36.03 -12.32
N PHE A 285 -13.46 -36.79 -13.22
CA PHE A 285 -14.91 -36.82 -13.40
C PHE A 285 -15.52 -38.08 -12.79
N THR A 286 -16.66 -37.92 -12.13
CA THR A 286 -17.42 -39.02 -11.53
C THR A 286 -18.90 -38.90 -11.88
N ASP A 287 -19.48 -39.99 -12.39
CA ASP A 287 -20.92 -40.10 -12.63
C ASP A 287 -21.66 -40.47 -11.34
N LYS A 288 -22.61 -39.62 -10.96
CA LYS A 288 -23.51 -39.79 -9.81
C LYS A 288 -24.97 -39.52 -10.15
N THR A 289 -25.30 -39.55 -11.43
CA THR A 289 -26.65 -39.24 -11.95
C THR A 289 -27.74 -40.19 -11.43
N GLY A 290 -27.36 -41.40 -11.00
CA GLY A 290 -28.25 -42.39 -10.38
C GLY A 290 -28.28 -42.40 -8.85
N ASP A 291 -27.41 -41.63 -8.19
CA ASP A 291 -27.23 -41.66 -6.73
C ASP A 291 -28.04 -40.56 -6.01
N ALA A 292 -28.58 -39.60 -6.76
CA ALA A 292 -29.36 -38.49 -6.23
C ALA A 292 -30.68 -38.93 -5.58
N ASP A 293 -30.95 -38.48 -4.35
CA ASP A 293 -32.25 -38.70 -3.69
C ASP A 293 -33.34 -37.90 -4.44
N PRO A 294 -34.33 -38.57 -5.09
CA PRO A 294 -35.34 -37.89 -5.88
C PRO A 294 -36.30 -37.04 -5.04
N THR A 295 -36.24 -37.13 -3.71
CA THR A 295 -37.05 -36.32 -2.78
C THR A 295 -36.35 -35.03 -2.35
N LYS A 296 -35.05 -34.90 -2.62
CA LYS A 296 -34.25 -33.73 -2.26
C LYS A 296 -33.94 -32.88 -3.48
N SER A 297 -33.94 -31.56 -3.29
CA SER A 297 -33.44 -30.61 -4.29
C SER A 297 -32.02 -30.22 -3.91
N TYR A 298 -31.02 -30.66 -4.68
CA TYR A 298 -29.61 -30.29 -4.49
C TYR A 298 -29.26 -28.91 -5.06
N ALA A 299 -30.19 -27.96 -4.94
CA ALA A 299 -30.04 -26.62 -5.50
C ALA A 299 -29.48 -25.59 -4.51
N TYR A 300 -29.47 -25.88 -3.20
CA TYR A 300 -29.19 -24.87 -2.19
C TYR A 300 -27.88 -25.09 -1.45
N CYS A 301 -27.12 -24.01 -1.22
CA CYS A 301 -25.87 -24.08 -0.46
C CYS A 301 -26.03 -24.56 0.98
N ASN A 302 -27.16 -24.29 1.64
CA ASN A 302 -27.39 -24.78 3.00
C ASN A 302 -27.57 -26.31 3.08
N LEU A 303 -27.71 -27.00 1.94
CA LEU A 303 -27.77 -28.45 1.83
C LEU A 303 -26.41 -29.08 1.49
N HIS A 304 -25.31 -28.32 1.52
CA HIS A 304 -23.99 -28.85 1.11
C HIS A 304 -23.57 -30.11 1.87
N MET A 305 -23.90 -30.24 3.15
CA MET A 305 -23.61 -31.45 3.93
C MET A 305 -24.45 -32.66 3.50
N ASP A 306 -25.71 -32.45 3.13
CA ASP A 306 -26.57 -33.51 2.58
C ASP A 306 -26.05 -33.96 1.22
N ILE A 307 -25.62 -33.03 0.36
CA ILE A 307 -25.01 -33.34 -0.94
C ILE A 307 -23.75 -34.18 -0.75
N ILE A 308 -22.86 -33.78 0.16
CA ILE A 308 -21.64 -34.53 0.51
C ILE A 308 -21.99 -35.96 0.96
N GLN A 309 -23.02 -36.11 1.79
CA GLN A 309 -23.44 -37.40 2.32
C GLN A 309 -24.07 -38.30 1.25
N ASP A 310 -24.94 -37.75 0.42
CA ASP A 310 -25.72 -38.52 -0.56
C ASP A 310 -24.89 -38.84 -1.83
N ILE A 311 -24.07 -37.90 -2.30
CA ILE A 311 -23.35 -38.00 -3.58
C ILE A 311 -21.91 -38.48 -3.37
N GLY A 312 -21.21 -37.89 -2.39
CA GLY A 312 -19.80 -38.15 -2.09
C GLY A 312 -18.97 -36.87 -2.00
N TYR A 313 -17.76 -36.97 -1.45
CA TYR A 313 -16.79 -35.87 -1.28
C TYR A 313 -15.37 -36.43 -1.23
N GLU A 314 -14.41 -35.74 -1.84
CA GLU A 314 -13.00 -36.11 -1.79
C GLU A 314 -12.17 -35.05 -1.07
N PRO A 315 -11.68 -35.34 0.15
CA PRO A 315 -10.82 -34.42 0.89
C PRO A 315 -9.53 -34.08 0.12
N GLY A 316 -9.09 -32.82 0.24
CA GLY A 316 -7.90 -32.33 -0.47
C GLY A 316 -8.12 -32.01 -1.94
N LYS A 317 -9.36 -32.10 -2.45
CA LYS A 317 -9.75 -31.61 -3.77
C LYS A 317 -10.88 -30.59 -3.66
N LEU A 318 -10.96 -29.69 -4.63
CA LEU A 318 -12.11 -28.81 -4.78
C LEU A 318 -13.24 -29.61 -5.43
N ASN A 319 -14.30 -29.86 -4.67
CA ASN A 319 -15.42 -30.70 -5.10
C ASN A 319 -16.49 -29.83 -5.79
N VAL A 320 -16.74 -30.11 -7.07
CA VAL A 320 -17.64 -29.34 -7.94
C VAL A 320 -18.79 -30.23 -8.39
N TYR A 321 -20.02 -29.83 -8.12
CA TYR A 321 -21.23 -30.62 -8.41
C TYR A 321 -22.04 -29.92 -9.50
N TYR A 322 -22.26 -30.63 -10.59
CA TYR A 322 -23.10 -30.19 -11.70
C TYR A 322 -24.54 -30.66 -11.46
N VAL A 323 -25.45 -29.70 -11.31
CA VAL A 323 -26.85 -29.89 -10.88
C VAL A 323 -27.82 -29.18 -11.83
N ASP A 324 -29.10 -29.52 -11.77
CA ASP A 324 -30.12 -28.93 -12.68
C ASP A 324 -30.46 -27.47 -12.38
N ARG A 325 -30.25 -27.03 -11.13
CA ARG A 325 -30.56 -25.68 -10.64
C ARG A 325 -29.60 -25.32 -9.53
N VAL A 326 -29.21 -24.06 -9.45
CA VAL A 326 -28.62 -23.47 -8.25
C VAL A 326 -29.52 -22.35 -7.74
N LEU A 327 -29.79 -22.32 -6.44
CA LEU A 327 -30.68 -21.37 -5.79
C LEU A 327 -30.02 -20.81 -4.53
N GLN A 328 -29.95 -19.49 -4.44
CA GLN A 328 -29.59 -18.79 -3.21
C GLN A 328 -30.85 -18.19 -2.55
N THR A 329 -30.77 -17.84 -1.27
CA THR A 329 -31.92 -17.43 -0.45
C THR A 329 -32.67 -16.18 -0.95
N SER A 330 -32.15 -15.47 -1.96
CA SER A 330 -32.79 -14.28 -2.56
C SER A 330 -32.68 -14.11 -4.08
N ALA A 331 -32.01 -15.00 -4.84
CA ALA A 331 -31.90 -14.88 -6.31
C ALA A 331 -31.61 -16.23 -7.01
N ASN A 332 -31.95 -16.30 -8.31
CA ASN A 332 -31.47 -17.38 -9.20
C ASN A 332 -29.97 -17.17 -9.42
N ALA A 333 -29.15 -18.05 -8.85
CA ALA A 333 -27.72 -18.10 -9.12
C ALA A 333 -27.45 -19.23 -10.13
N VAL A 334 -26.41 -19.10 -10.95
CA VAL A 334 -26.00 -20.16 -11.89
C VAL A 334 -24.82 -20.99 -11.34
N GLY A 335 -24.18 -20.50 -10.29
CA GLY A 335 -23.15 -21.17 -9.51
C GLY A 335 -23.20 -20.72 -8.05
N ALA A 336 -22.56 -21.49 -7.17
CA ALA A 336 -22.35 -21.08 -5.79
C ALA A 336 -21.20 -21.85 -5.11
N TRP A 337 -20.30 -21.12 -4.47
CA TRP A 337 -19.43 -21.64 -3.42
C TRP A 337 -20.20 -21.78 -2.10
N CYS A 338 -20.21 -23.00 -1.56
CA CYS A 338 -20.97 -23.37 -0.38
C CYS A 338 -20.06 -23.96 0.71
N GLY A 339 -20.37 -23.69 1.97
CA GLY A 339 -19.66 -24.25 3.12
C GLY A 339 -18.55 -23.35 3.65
N THR A 340 -17.62 -23.93 4.41
CA THR A 340 -16.48 -23.22 5.02
C THR A 340 -15.17 -23.74 4.44
N PHE A 341 -14.19 -22.86 4.26
CA PHE A 341 -12.84 -23.23 3.82
C PHE A 341 -12.27 -24.36 4.70
N GLY A 342 -11.78 -25.43 4.08
CA GLY A 342 -11.21 -26.59 4.77
C GLY A 342 -12.20 -27.54 5.47
N MET A 343 -13.50 -27.24 5.50
CA MET A 343 -14.55 -28.10 6.11
C MET A 343 -15.76 -28.24 5.20
N GLY A 344 -15.73 -29.22 4.28
CA GLY A 344 -16.89 -29.55 3.45
C GLY A 344 -17.32 -28.43 2.49
N GLY A 345 -16.37 -27.58 2.10
CA GLY A 345 -16.56 -26.58 1.05
C GLY A 345 -16.76 -27.24 -0.31
N ILE A 346 -17.80 -26.85 -1.04
CA ILE A 346 -18.16 -27.39 -2.35
C ILE A 346 -18.56 -26.26 -3.30
N ILE A 347 -18.45 -26.50 -4.60
CA ILE A 347 -18.99 -25.63 -5.64
C ILE A 347 -20.21 -26.32 -6.26
N LEU A 348 -21.31 -25.58 -6.42
CA LEU A 348 -22.45 -25.99 -7.23
C LEU A 348 -22.43 -25.24 -8.56
N ILE A 349 -22.70 -25.92 -9.67
CA ILE A 349 -22.82 -25.31 -11.00
C ILE A 349 -24.09 -25.83 -11.68
N GLU A 350 -24.91 -24.93 -12.21
CA GLU A 350 -26.06 -25.32 -13.00
C GLU A 350 -25.61 -25.89 -14.35
N ASN A 351 -26.24 -26.98 -14.80
CA ASN A 351 -25.96 -27.61 -16.09
C ASN A 351 -26.12 -26.66 -17.30
N THR A 352 -26.85 -25.55 -17.13
CA THR A 352 -27.05 -24.50 -18.16
C THR A 352 -26.25 -23.23 -17.90
N ALA A 353 -25.39 -23.22 -16.87
CA ALA A 353 -24.60 -22.06 -16.49
C ALA A 353 -23.64 -21.63 -17.60
N PRO A 354 -23.36 -20.31 -17.73
CA PRO A 354 -22.31 -19.80 -18.59
C PRO A 354 -20.96 -20.48 -18.35
N ILE A 355 -20.10 -20.47 -19.38
CA ILE A 355 -18.77 -21.10 -19.32
C ILE A 355 -17.85 -20.47 -18.25
N SER A 356 -18.13 -19.20 -17.90
CA SER A 356 -17.38 -18.43 -16.91
C SER A 356 -17.65 -18.83 -15.46
N THR A 357 -18.76 -19.52 -15.20
CA THR A 357 -19.27 -19.76 -13.85
C THR A 357 -18.30 -20.56 -12.99
N LEU A 358 -17.61 -21.56 -13.56
CA LEU A 358 -16.64 -22.34 -12.77
C LEU A 358 -15.52 -21.45 -12.22
N ALA A 359 -14.87 -20.64 -13.05
CA ALA A 359 -13.76 -19.83 -12.55
C ALA A 359 -14.22 -18.74 -11.57
N HIS A 360 -15.44 -18.22 -11.74
CA HIS A 360 -16.07 -17.33 -10.75
C HIS A 360 -16.19 -17.99 -9.37
N GLU A 361 -16.77 -19.19 -9.31
CA GLU A 361 -16.92 -19.91 -8.04
C GLU A 361 -15.59 -20.40 -7.46
N VAL A 362 -14.60 -20.72 -8.31
CA VAL A 362 -13.23 -20.97 -7.87
C VAL A 362 -12.61 -19.70 -7.28
N GLY A 363 -12.89 -18.52 -7.83
CA GLY A 363 -12.50 -17.23 -7.23
C GLY A 363 -13.06 -17.06 -5.82
N HIS A 364 -14.34 -17.37 -5.59
CA HIS A 364 -14.93 -17.41 -4.25
C HIS A 364 -14.28 -18.45 -3.32
N ALA A 365 -14.02 -19.66 -3.84
CA ALA A 365 -13.28 -20.69 -3.12
C ALA A 365 -11.85 -20.26 -2.77
N SER A 366 -11.29 -19.32 -3.54
CA SER A 366 -9.99 -18.70 -3.31
C SER A 366 -10.07 -17.34 -2.62
N SER A 367 -11.15 -17.09 -1.86
CA SER A 367 -11.40 -15.93 -0.98
C SER A 367 -11.82 -14.61 -1.64
N LEU A 368 -12.02 -14.59 -2.96
CA LEU A 368 -12.49 -13.39 -3.64
C LEU A 368 -13.98 -13.13 -3.36
N GLN A 369 -14.37 -11.87 -3.44
CA GLN A 369 -15.77 -11.43 -3.36
C GLN A 369 -16.17 -10.77 -4.69
N HIS A 370 -17.48 -10.53 -4.86
CA HIS A 370 -17.97 -9.78 -6.01
C HIS A 370 -17.40 -8.38 -6.05
N VAL A 371 -17.00 -7.95 -7.25
CA VAL A 371 -16.49 -6.59 -7.48
C VAL A 371 -17.62 -5.57 -7.68
N ASP A 372 -18.85 -5.99 -8.01
CA ASP A 372 -19.98 -5.05 -8.22
C ASP A 372 -20.50 -4.43 -6.93
N ALA A 373 -20.23 -5.08 -5.79
CA ALA A 373 -20.54 -4.53 -4.47
C ALA A 373 -19.48 -3.50 -4.02
N VAL A 374 -18.39 -3.38 -4.78
CA VAL A 374 -17.37 -2.34 -4.65
C VAL A 374 -17.79 -1.18 -5.57
N ASP A 375 -18.99 -0.62 -5.32
CA ASP A 375 -19.49 0.57 -6.02
C ASP A 375 -18.44 1.69 -5.94
N LEU A 376 -18.19 2.30 -7.11
CA LEU A 376 -17.23 3.38 -7.35
C LEU A 376 -17.41 4.51 -6.33
N ASP A 377 -16.33 5.06 -5.82
CA ASP A 377 -16.34 6.33 -5.12
C ASP A 377 -16.65 7.52 -6.06
N ALA A 378 -16.91 8.70 -5.47
CA ALA A 378 -17.20 9.96 -6.18
C ALA A 378 -15.93 10.73 -6.61
N ASP A 379 -14.76 10.19 -6.26
CA ASP A 379 -13.38 10.60 -6.55
C ASP A 379 -12.49 9.39 -6.18
N GLY A 380 -12.67 8.23 -6.80
CA GLY A 380 -13.48 7.93 -7.99
C GLY A 380 -13.02 6.69 -8.74
N ASN A 381 -12.30 5.75 -8.10
CA ASN A 381 -12.00 4.43 -8.60
C ASN A 381 -12.03 3.34 -7.51
N PRO A 382 -12.58 2.15 -7.84
CA PRO A 382 -12.31 1.49 -9.12
C PRO A 382 -13.54 1.08 -9.91
N ASP A 383 -13.63 1.67 -11.11
CA ASP A 383 -14.47 1.22 -12.22
C ASP A 383 -13.88 -0.09 -12.74
N PHE A 384 -14.14 -1.19 -12.02
CA PHE A 384 -14.08 -2.49 -12.64
C PHE A 384 -15.01 -2.41 -13.84
N GLU A 385 -14.48 -2.48 -15.06
CA GLU A 385 -15.33 -2.68 -16.22
C GLU A 385 -16.18 -3.92 -15.92
N ARG A 386 -17.47 -3.68 -15.64
CA ARG A 386 -18.41 -4.62 -15.01
C ARG A 386 -18.67 -5.90 -15.83
N TRP A 387 -17.92 -6.11 -16.90
CA TRP A 387 -18.08 -7.23 -17.82
C TRP A 387 -16.77 -7.96 -18.11
N THR A 388 -15.62 -7.41 -17.71
CA THR A 388 -14.28 -7.95 -17.99
C THR A 388 -13.62 -8.56 -16.76
N ASN A 389 -14.20 -8.42 -15.56
CA ASN A 389 -13.70 -9.10 -14.37
C ASN A 389 -14.45 -10.40 -14.09
N VAL A 390 -13.71 -11.48 -13.79
CA VAL A 390 -14.31 -12.80 -13.51
C VAL A 390 -15.30 -12.71 -12.34
N MET A 391 -14.99 -11.89 -11.34
CA MET A 391 -15.79 -11.74 -10.11
C MET A 391 -16.95 -10.74 -10.24
N SER A 392 -17.26 -10.25 -11.44
CA SER A 392 -18.43 -9.42 -11.67
C SER A 392 -19.69 -10.27 -11.90
N THR A 393 -20.81 -9.78 -11.39
CA THR A 393 -22.15 -10.35 -11.51
C THR A 393 -22.60 -10.27 -12.96
N GLY A 394 -22.65 -11.42 -13.62
CA GLY A 394 -23.03 -11.50 -15.02
C GLY A 394 -21.88 -11.20 -15.99
N SER A 395 -20.63 -11.38 -15.56
CA SER A 395 -19.44 -11.30 -16.43
C SER A 395 -19.71 -11.89 -17.81
N ASP A 396 -19.39 -11.13 -18.86
CA ASP A 396 -19.78 -11.47 -20.22
C ASP A 396 -18.95 -12.68 -20.70
N PRO A 397 -19.57 -13.84 -20.97
CA PRO A 397 -18.84 -15.00 -21.46
C PRO A 397 -18.26 -14.81 -22.87
N ALA A 398 -18.63 -13.73 -23.58
CA ALA A 398 -18.06 -13.35 -24.87
C ALA A 398 -16.74 -12.58 -24.75
N ILE A 399 -16.42 -12.07 -23.56
CA ILE A 399 -15.11 -11.51 -23.22
C ILE A 399 -14.36 -12.62 -22.47
N THR A 400 -13.03 -12.64 -22.52
CA THR A 400 -12.22 -13.46 -21.60
C THR A 400 -11.99 -12.62 -20.35
N PRO A 401 -12.88 -12.63 -19.35
CA PRO A 401 -12.68 -11.86 -18.15
C PRO A 401 -11.48 -12.41 -17.37
N THR A 402 -10.71 -11.48 -16.81
CA THR A 402 -9.52 -11.75 -16.02
C THR A 402 -9.74 -11.32 -14.57
N PHE A 403 -8.78 -11.64 -13.73
CA PHE A 403 -8.59 -11.04 -12.42
C PHE A 403 -7.59 -9.89 -12.53
N THR A 404 -7.65 -8.96 -11.59
CA THR A 404 -6.57 -8.00 -11.38
C THR A 404 -5.37 -8.68 -10.73
N GLU A 405 -4.20 -8.04 -10.78
CA GLU A 405 -3.02 -8.49 -10.03
C GLU A 405 -3.28 -8.51 -8.51
N GLY A 406 -4.11 -7.57 -8.03
CA GLY A 406 -4.57 -7.55 -6.64
C GLY A 406 -5.43 -8.75 -6.25
N GLN A 407 -6.26 -9.25 -7.17
CA GLN A 407 -7.07 -10.46 -6.98
C GLN A 407 -6.21 -11.72 -7.12
N ALA A 408 -5.33 -11.79 -8.12
CA ALA A 408 -4.39 -12.91 -8.31
C ALA A 408 -3.46 -13.11 -7.10
N PHE A 409 -2.98 -12.00 -6.52
CA PHE A 409 -2.24 -12.00 -5.26
C PHE A 409 -3.08 -12.61 -4.12
N ARG A 410 -4.32 -12.14 -3.91
CA ARG A 410 -5.22 -12.64 -2.86
C ARG A 410 -5.54 -14.12 -3.00
N VAL A 411 -5.81 -14.59 -4.22
CA VAL A 411 -6.03 -16.01 -4.53
C VAL A 411 -4.86 -16.86 -4.02
N ASN A 412 -3.64 -16.38 -4.18
CA ASN A 412 -2.42 -17.09 -3.78
C ASN A 412 -2.09 -16.99 -2.30
N VAL A 413 -2.25 -15.81 -1.68
CA VAL A 413 -1.71 -15.58 -0.33
C VAL A 413 -2.74 -15.65 0.79
N ASN A 414 -4.03 -15.48 0.53
CA ASN A 414 -5.00 -15.42 1.61
C ASN A 414 -5.07 -16.75 2.35
N GLU A 415 -4.98 -16.73 3.68
CA GLU A 415 -4.99 -17.95 4.51
C GLU A 415 -6.26 -18.78 4.27
N ILE A 416 -7.38 -18.08 4.06
CA ILE A 416 -8.67 -18.69 3.76
C ILE A 416 -8.83 -19.13 2.30
N SER A 417 -7.90 -18.81 1.38
CA SER A 417 -7.95 -19.36 0.02
C SER A 417 -7.87 -20.88 0.08
N PHE A 418 -8.72 -21.58 -0.68
CA PHE A 418 -8.76 -23.03 -0.66
C PHE A 418 -7.40 -23.66 -0.99
N LEU A 419 -6.61 -23.01 -1.86
CA LEU A 419 -5.21 -23.34 -2.17
C LEU A 419 -4.35 -23.50 -0.91
N ASN A 420 -4.44 -22.52 0.00
CA ASN A 420 -3.69 -22.51 1.27
C ASN A 420 -4.35 -23.42 2.31
N ALA A 421 -5.68 -23.46 2.36
CA ALA A 421 -6.43 -24.29 3.30
C ALA A 421 -6.14 -25.79 3.15
N ILE A 422 -5.83 -26.26 1.94
CA ILE A 422 -5.45 -27.66 1.67
C ILE A 422 -3.92 -27.87 1.59
N GLY A 423 -3.12 -26.81 1.76
CA GLY A 423 -1.66 -26.87 1.76
C GLY A 423 -1.02 -27.11 0.38
N VAL A 424 -1.67 -26.70 -0.73
CA VAL A 424 -1.05 -26.76 -2.06
C VAL A 424 0.13 -25.80 -2.16
N ARG A 425 -0.04 -24.57 -1.64
CA ARG A 425 1.03 -23.57 -1.59
C ARG A 425 1.74 -23.63 -0.23
N ASN A 426 3.07 -23.57 -0.28
CA ASN A 426 3.91 -23.39 0.90
C ASN A 426 4.47 -21.96 0.90
N GLY A 427 4.58 -21.34 2.09
CA GLY A 427 5.20 -20.02 2.23
C GLY A 427 4.36 -19.05 3.04
N ILE A 428 4.62 -17.76 2.84
CA ILE A 428 3.93 -16.67 3.55
C ILE A 428 2.47 -16.62 3.09
N THR A 429 1.55 -16.66 4.05
CA THR A 429 0.15 -16.32 3.87
C THR A 429 -0.15 -14.94 4.46
N ARG A 430 -1.21 -14.31 3.97
CA ARG A 430 -1.74 -13.02 4.44
C ARG A 430 -3.25 -13.14 4.65
N ASN A 431 -3.87 -12.12 5.20
CA ASN A 431 -5.33 -12.04 5.33
C ASN A 431 -5.81 -10.70 4.77
N CYS A 432 -5.64 -10.54 3.45
CA CYS A 432 -5.96 -9.31 2.75
C CYS A 432 -7.45 -9.24 2.46
N ALA A 433 -8.18 -8.41 3.20
CA ALA A 433 -9.59 -8.14 2.92
C ALA A 433 -9.75 -7.41 1.57
N VAL A 434 -10.97 -7.39 1.03
CA VAL A 434 -11.26 -6.82 -0.30
C VAL A 434 -10.96 -5.33 -0.36
N GLY A 435 -11.36 -4.55 0.65
CA GLY A 435 -11.05 -3.12 0.74
C GLY A 435 -9.71 -2.79 1.40
N GLU A 436 -8.92 -3.79 1.76
CA GLU A 436 -7.63 -3.58 2.44
C GLU A 436 -6.53 -3.29 1.42
N HIS A 437 -5.85 -2.16 1.61
CA HIS A 437 -4.65 -1.78 0.88
C HIS A 437 -3.62 -1.20 1.85
N ASN A 438 -2.47 -1.85 1.94
CA ASN A 438 -1.33 -1.46 2.79
C ASN A 438 -0.04 -2.13 2.31
N ARG A 439 1.07 -1.94 3.04
CA ARG A 439 2.40 -2.51 2.73
C ARG A 439 2.49 -4.04 2.60
N THR A 440 1.44 -4.76 2.94
CA THR A 440 1.41 -6.22 2.80
C THR A 440 0.29 -6.69 1.89
N CYS A 441 -0.68 -5.83 1.59
CA CYS A 441 -1.84 -6.18 0.81
C CYS A 441 -1.96 -5.16 -0.32
N PRO A 442 -1.56 -5.54 -1.54
CA PRO A 442 -1.76 -4.71 -2.70
C PRO A 442 -3.26 -4.41 -2.89
N ALA A 443 -3.57 -3.29 -3.53
CA ALA A 443 -4.96 -2.91 -3.77
C ALA A 443 -5.65 -4.02 -4.55
N VAL A 444 -6.92 -4.31 -4.26
CA VAL A 444 -7.69 -5.31 -5.04
C VAL A 444 -7.81 -4.92 -6.51
N THR A 445 -7.49 -3.68 -6.83
CA THR A 445 -7.61 -3.02 -8.13
C THR A 445 -6.26 -2.71 -8.75
N LEU A 446 -5.20 -3.24 -8.14
CA LEU A 446 -3.85 -3.11 -8.65
C LEU A 446 -3.83 -3.55 -10.12
N ASP A 447 -3.29 -2.65 -10.95
CA ASP A 447 -3.07 -2.89 -12.37
C ASP A 447 -4.35 -3.10 -13.21
N LEU A 448 -5.48 -2.53 -12.76
CA LEU A 448 -6.76 -2.58 -13.48
C LEU A 448 -6.73 -2.01 -14.91
N SER A 449 -5.80 -1.11 -15.21
CA SER A 449 -5.84 -0.30 -16.44
C SER A 449 -4.94 -0.81 -17.57
N ASN A 450 -4.28 -1.95 -17.44
CA ASN A 450 -3.25 -2.37 -18.41
C ASN A 450 -3.49 -3.80 -18.92
N ASP A 451 -4.19 -3.88 -20.05
CA ASP A 451 -3.69 -4.52 -21.28
C ASP A 451 -4.03 -3.66 -22.51
#